data_AF-A0A4P6Q2F2-F1
#
_entry.id   AF-A0A4P6Q2F2-F1
#
_cell.length_a   1.000
_cell.length_b   1.000
_cell.length_c   1.000
_cell.angle_alpha   90.00
_cell.angle_beta   90.00
_cell.angle_gamma   90.00
#
_symmetry.space_group_name_H-M   'P 1'
#
loop_
_entity.id
_entity.type
_entity.pdbx_description
1 polymer ?
#
loop_
_entity_poly.entity_id
_entity_poly.type
_entity_poly.pdbx_seq_one_letter_code
_entity_poly.pdbx_strand_id
1 'polypeptide(L)'
;MANKHKRELRRIFREARERPPMVDGEPDAPAVVVHRLLKSAQRDRANAVNALREETRQQVQRHRDRHVGLAREVATTLHEMRGLLDRNDAPMHAAGLDTAVETLTALHRRLAKVVQSTGVRLIDPEGERYLDVADHTDVKGRPGGVDDADLVVGQTISPGVLLDDGELVCPAEVFLETAAEPPEAAGDSAGEAAQSDAAAQEPAPQPAEGEGAAKAEPDETEERAADMAAESAQVPAQTATEEKDDTP
;
A
#
# COMPACT_ATOMS: atom_id res chain seq x y z
N MET A 1 8.56 62.34 21.28
CA MET A 1 9.10 60.97 21.08
C MET A 1 10.23 60.89 20.04
N ALA A 2 10.14 61.56 18.88
CA ALA A 2 11.13 61.44 17.78
C ALA A 2 12.59 61.87 18.11
N ASN A 3 12.81 62.80 19.04
CA ASN A 3 14.16 63.28 19.38
C ASN A 3 14.98 62.31 20.25
N LYS A 4 14.33 61.35 20.94
CA LYS A 4 15.02 60.36 21.79
C LYS A 4 15.67 59.28 20.93
N HIS A 5 14.95 58.80 19.92
CA HIS A 5 15.42 57.77 19.00
C HIS A 5 16.60 58.25 18.13
N LYS A 6 16.58 59.52 17.71
CA LYS A 6 17.69 60.12 16.94
C LYS A 6 18.96 60.30 17.78
N ARG A 7 18.86 60.44 19.10
CA ARG A 7 20.00 60.48 20.02
C ARG A 7 20.56 59.07 20.29
N GLU A 8 19.70 58.07 20.41
CA GLU A 8 20.13 56.66 20.56
C GLU A 8 20.85 56.15 19.30
N LEU A 9 20.32 56.41 18.11
CA LEU A 9 20.98 56.00 16.86
C LEU A 9 22.35 56.68 16.68
N ARG A 10 22.51 57.93 17.11
CA ARG A 10 23.81 58.62 17.08
C ARG A 10 24.79 58.09 18.13
N ARG A 11 24.29 57.59 19.27
CA ARG A 11 25.12 56.95 20.30
C ARG A 11 25.62 55.58 19.81
N ILE A 12 24.73 54.77 19.23
CA ILE A 12 25.07 53.47 18.65
C ILE A 12 26.09 53.63 17.51
N PHE A 13 25.89 54.61 16.62
CA PHE A 13 26.85 54.88 15.54
C PHE A 13 28.20 55.41 16.03
N ARG A 14 28.24 56.13 17.16
CA ARG A 14 29.49 56.60 17.77
C ARG A 14 30.22 55.45 18.48
N GLU A 15 29.50 54.62 19.24
CA GLU A 15 30.05 53.41 19.87
C GLU A 15 30.55 52.38 18.83
N ALA A 16 29.90 52.28 17.67
CA ALA A 16 30.36 51.44 16.56
C ALA A 16 31.61 51.99 15.86
N ARG A 17 31.85 53.31 15.91
CA ARG A 17 33.05 53.96 15.35
C ARG A 17 34.24 53.99 16.31
N GLU A 18 33.98 53.90 17.62
CA GLU A 18 34.99 53.93 18.68
C GLU A 18 35.41 52.52 19.14
N ARG A 19 34.78 51.45 18.64
CA ARG A 19 35.36 50.11 18.75
C ARG A 19 36.56 50.02 17.80
N PRO A 20 37.80 49.89 18.31
CA PRO A 20 38.91 49.56 17.43
C PRO A 20 38.58 48.23 16.72
N PRO A 21 38.92 48.08 15.43
CA PRO A 21 38.85 46.77 14.78
C PRO A 21 39.88 45.87 15.47
N MET A 22 39.46 45.18 16.54
CA MET A 22 40.24 44.12 17.16
C MET A 22 40.31 42.95 16.18
N VAL A 23 41.22 43.06 15.22
CA VAL A 23 41.77 41.93 14.48
C VAL A 23 43.28 41.98 14.65
N ASP A 24 43.74 42.14 15.90
CA ASP A 24 45.13 41.90 16.27
C ASP A 24 45.24 40.47 16.82
N GLY A 25 44.94 39.51 15.94
CA GLY A 25 45.45 38.15 16.07
C GLY A 25 46.62 38.02 15.10
N GLU A 26 47.74 37.47 15.57
CA GLU A 26 48.85 37.09 14.70
C GLU A 26 48.30 36.34 13.47
N PRO A 27 48.70 36.70 12.23
CA PRO A 27 48.09 36.12 11.04
C PRO A 27 48.21 34.60 11.11
N ASP A 28 47.05 33.91 11.10
CA ASP A 28 46.96 32.46 11.11
C ASP A 28 47.98 31.93 10.08
N ALA A 29 48.90 31.06 10.51
CA ALA A 29 49.88 30.46 9.61
C ALA A 29 49.13 29.85 8.41
N PRO A 30 49.66 29.96 7.18
CA PRO A 30 48.93 29.57 5.97
C PRO A 30 48.42 28.12 6.01
N ALA A 31 49.13 27.24 6.71
CA ALA A 31 48.72 25.86 6.96
C ALA A 31 47.40 25.75 7.75
N VAL A 32 47.16 26.62 8.73
CA VAL A 32 45.92 26.67 9.53
C VAL A 32 44.73 27.08 8.68
N VAL A 33 44.93 28.06 7.78
CA VAL A 33 43.90 28.51 6.83
C VAL A 33 43.54 27.40 5.85
N VAL A 34 44.53 26.74 5.25
CA VAL A 34 44.31 25.61 4.33
C VAL A 34 43.59 24.47 5.05
N HIS A 35 44.01 24.10 6.25
CA HIS A 35 43.33 23.06 7.02
C HIS A 35 41.88 23.44 7.37
N ARG A 36 41.62 24.71 7.71
CA ARG A 36 40.25 25.20 7.97
C ARG A 36 39.38 25.12 6.70
N LEU A 37 39.93 25.49 5.54
CA LEU A 37 39.25 25.41 4.24
C LEU A 37 38.97 23.96 3.81
N LEU A 38 39.93 23.06 3.97
CA LEU A 38 39.72 21.63 3.68
C LEU A 38 38.66 21.03 4.61
N LYS A 39 38.69 21.39 5.90
CA LYS A 39 37.71 20.93 6.89
C LYS A 39 36.32 21.50 6.61
N SER A 40 36.19 22.76 6.19
CA SER A 40 34.90 23.32 5.77
C SER A 40 34.40 22.67 4.49
N ALA A 41 35.25 22.53 3.46
CA ALA A 41 34.90 21.86 2.22
C ALA A 41 34.46 20.39 2.43
N GLN A 42 35.11 19.67 3.35
CA GLN A 42 34.71 18.32 3.73
C GLN A 42 33.33 18.29 4.40
N ARG A 43 33.05 19.25 5.29
CA ARG A 43 31.72 19.39 5.92
C ARG A 43 30.66 19.77 4.92
N ASP A 44 30.94 20.70 4.01
CA ASP A 44 30.00 21.13 2.98
C ASP A 44 29.67 19.95 2.05
N ARG A 45 30.68 19.15 1.68
CA ARG A 45 30.47 17.91 0.94
C ARG A 45 29.62 16.91 1.70
N ALA A 46 29.90 16.70 3.00
CA ALA A 46 29.10 15.80 3.82
C ALA A 46 27.64 16.28 3.95
N ASN A 47 27.43 17.58 4.11
CA ASN A 47 26.12 18.20 4.18
C ASN A 47 25.38 18.07 2.84
N ALA A 48 26.04 18.27 1.71
CA ALA A 48 25.45 18.09 0.38
C ALA A 48 25.02 16.63 0.14
N VAL A 49 25.85 15.65 0.53
CA VAL A 49 25.50 14.22 0.42
C VAL A 49 24.32 13.88 1.32
N ASN A 50 24.30 14.41 2.55
CA ASN A 50 23.19 14.18 3.47
C ASN A 50 21.90 14.84 2.97
N ALA A 51 21.98 16.06 2.41
CA ALA A 51 20.84 16.75 1.81
C ALA A 51 20.27 15.96 0.63
N LEU A 52 21.13 15.44 -0.26
CA LEU A 52 20.69 14.60 -1.38
C LEU A 52 20.03 13.29 -0.91
N ARG A 53 20.58 12.65 0.12
CA ARG A 53 19.96 11.44 0.72
C ARG A 53 18.61 11.74 1.34
N GLU A 54 18.48 12.89 1.99
CA GLU A 54 17.23 13.31 2.61
C GLU A 54 16.19 13.68 1.54
N GLU A 55 16.59 14.40 0.50
CA GLU A 55 15.70 14.74 -0.62
C GLU A 55 15.19 13.49 -1.34
N THR A 56 16.07 12.53 -1.64
CA THR A 56 15.67 11.26 -2.26
C THR A 56 14.71 10.45 -1.38
N ARG A 57 14.95 10.37 -0.07
CA ARG A 57 14.01 9.76 0.88
C ARG A 57 12.65 10.46 0.87
N GLN A 58 12.63 11.79 0.89
CA GLN A 58 11.38 12.55 0.86
C GLN A 58 10.62 12.37 -0.44
N GLN A 59 11.32 12.28 -1.59
CA GLN A 59 10.68 12.00 -2.87
C GLN A 59 10.03 10.62 -2.86
N VAL A 60 10.75 9.58 -2.43
CA VAL A 60 10.21 8.22 -2.32
C VAL A 60 9.00 8.18 -1.38
N GLN A 61 9.10 8.85 -0.22
CA GLN A 61 7.99 8.90 0.74
C GLN A 61 6.76 9.59 0.15
N ARG A 62 6.92 10.75 -0.52
CA ARG A 62 5.80 11.45 -1.16
C ARG A 62 5.14 10.60 -2.25
N HIS A 63 5.92 9.84 -3.01
CA HIS A 63 5.37 8.91 -3.99
C HIS A 63 4.56 7.81 -3.30
N ARG A 64 5.12 7.20 -2.25
CA ARG A 64 4.44 6.19 -1.45
C ARG A 64 3.13 6.71 -0.84
N ASP A 65 3.14 7.88 -0.23
CA ASP A 65 1.95 8.49 0.39
C ASP A 65 0.84 8.74 -0.66
N ARG A 66 1.20 9.17 -1.88
CA ARG A 66 0.24 9.32 -2.98
C ARG A 66 -0.33 7.98 -3.43
N HIS A 67 0.52 6.95 -3.57
CA HIS A 67 0.06 5.60 -3.94
C HIS A 67 -0.89 5.03 -2.89
N VAL A 68 -0.56 5.20 -1.60
CA VAL A 68 -1.40 4.81 -0.46
C VAL A 68 -2.75 5.54 -0.48
N GLY A 69 -2.74 6.86 -0.68
CA GLY A 69 -3.97 7.65 -0.77
C GLY A 69 -4.89 7.18 -1.90
N LEU A 70 -4.33 6.98 -3.10
CA LEU A 70 -5.07 6.47 -4.25
C LEU A 70 -5.61 5.05 -4.01
N ALA A 71 -4.80 4.15 -3.44
CA ALA A 71 -5.22 2.79 -3.11
C ALA A 71 -6.44 2.77 -2.18
N ARG A 72 -6.43 3.64 -1.17
CA ARG A 72 -7.56 3.80 -0.23
C ARG A 72 -8.81 4.32 -0.92
N GLU A 73 -8.71 5.40 -1.69
CA GLU A 73 -9.86 5.97 -2.39
C GLU A 73 -10.48 4.99 -3.39
N VAL A 74 -9.64 4.26 -4.13
CA VAL A 74 -10.11 3.25 -5.08
C VAL A 74 -10.74 2.06 -4.35
N ALA A 75 -10.18 1.63 -3.21
CA ALA A 75 -10.78 0.59 -2.41
C ALA A 75 -12.18 0.96 -1.91
N THR A 76 -12.33 2.16 -1.34
CA THR A 76 -13.65 2.68 -0.92
C THR A 76 -14.62 2.74 -2.10
N THR A 77 -14.19 3.26 -3.25
CA THR A 77 -15.03 3.34 -4.45
C THR A 77 -15.50 1.95 -4.91
N LEU A 78 -14.60 0.96 -4.92
CA LEU A 78 -14.94 -0.42 -5.29
C LEU A 78 -15.92 -1.07 -4.31
N HIS A 79 -15.78 -0.79 -3.02
CA HIS A 79 -16.70 -1.27 -2.00
C HIS A 79 -18.08 -0.59 -2.11
N GLU A 80 -18.13 0.72 -2.33
CA GLU A 80 -19.39 1.43 -2.59
C GLU A 80 -20.08 0.93 -3.86
N MET A 81 -19.33 0.71 -4.94
CA MET A 81 -19.86 0.13 -6.18
C MET A 81 -20.45 -1.27 -5.95
N ARG A 82 -19.78 -2.12 -5.17
CA ARG A 82 -20.29 -3.44 -4.78
C ARG A 82 -21.59 -3.30 -4.00
N GLY A 83 -21.62 -2.46 -2.95
CA GLY A 83 -22.82 -2.24 -2.16
C GLY A 83 -23.99 -1.66 -2.97
N LEU A 84 -23.71 -0.84 -3.99
CA LEU A 84 -24.73 -0.37 -4.94
C LEU A 84 -25.26 -1.48 -5.83
N LEU A 85 -24.39 -2.39 -6.32
CA LEU A 85 -24.82 -3.55 -7.09
C LEU A 85 -25.68 -4.46 -6.22
N ASP A 86 -25.23 -4.82 -5.02
CA ASP A 86 -25.94 -5.74 -4.14
C ASP A 86 -27.33 -5.20 -3.73
N ARG A 87 -27.45 -3.89 -3.45
CA ARG A 87 -28.74 -3.27 -3.10
C ARG A 87 -29.70 -3.12 -4.28
N ASN A 88 -29.16 -2.95 -5.49
CA ASN A 88 -29.97 -2.69 -6.69
C ASN A 88 -30.14 -3.90 -7.60
N ASP A 89 -29.52 -5.04 -7.29
CA ASP A 89 -29.57 -6.26 -8.10
C ASP A 89 -31.01 -6.68 -8.39
N ALA A 90 -31.78 -6.96 -7.34
CA ALA A 90 -33.20 -7.36 -7.45
C ALA A 90 -34.08 -6.31 -8.18
N PRO A 91 -34.08 -5.00 -7.84
CA PRO A 91 -34.90 -4.03 -8.56
C PRO A 91 -34.45 -3.79 -10.00
N MET A 92 -33.16 -3.89 -10.32
CA MET A 92 -32.66 -3.75 -11.70
C MET A 92 -33.05 -4.96 -12.56
N HIS A 93 -32.98 -6.18 -12.01
CA HIS A 93 -33.50 -7.38 -12.64
C HIS A 93 -35.02 -7.30 -12.87
N ALA A 94 -35.79 -6.85 -11.86
CA ALA A 94 -37.23 -6.64 -12.01
C ALA A 94 -37.59 -5.59 -13.08
N ALA A 95 -36.69 -4.63 -13.33
CA ALA A 95 -36.83 -3.61 -14.38
C ALA A 95 -36.34 -4.08 -15.77
N GLY A 96 -35.85 -5.32 -15.90
CA GLY A 96 -35.31 -5.87 -17.16
C GLY A 96 -33.97 -5.28 -17.59
N LEU A 97 -33.17 -4.79 -16.63
CA LEU A 97 -31.85 -4.19 -16.86
C LEU A 97 -30.70 -5.19 -16.68
N ASP A 98 -30.92 -6.48 -16.92
CA ASP A 98 -29.96 -7.56 -16.67
C ASP A 98 -28.58 -7.29 -17.29
N THR A 99 -28.56 -6.84 -18.55
CA THR A 99 -27.32 -6.53 -19.26
C THR A 99 -26.55 -5.35 -18.62
N ALA A 100 -27.25 -4.40 -18.02
CA ALA A 100 -26.61 -3.29 -17.30
C ALA A 100 -25.97 -3.80 -16.00
N VAL A 101 -26.65 -4.68 -15.27
CA VAL A 101 -26.11 -5.31 -14.05
C VAL A 101 -24.87 -6.15 -14.37
N GLU A 102 -24.94 -6.97 -15.41
CA GLU A 102 -23.80 -7.80 -15.86
C GLU A 102 -22.60 -6.95 -16.28
N THR A 103 -22.84 -5.87 -17.05
CA THR A 103 -21.75 -4.99 -17.51
C THR A 103 -21.11 -4.21 -16.36
N LEU A 104 -21.89 -3.70 -15.41
CA LEU A 104 -21.36 -3.04 -14.21
C LEU A 104 -20.58 -4.02 -13.32
N THR A 105 -21.08 -5.25 -13.16
CA THR A 105 -20.39 -6.31 -12.42
C THR A 105 -19.06 -6.70 -13.08
N ALA A 106 -19.05 -6.82 -14.41
CA ALA A 106 -17.83 -7.08 -15.17
C ALA A 106 -16.82 -5.93 -15.05
N LEU A 107 -17.29 -4.68 -15.09
CA LEU A 107 -16.46 -3.49 -14.89
C LEU A 107 -15.84 -3.50 -13.48
N HIS A 108 -16.65 -3.74 -12.46
CA HIS A 108 -16.20 -3.83 -11.07
C HIS A 108 -15.10 -4.87 -10.90
N ARG A 109 -15.32 -6.10 -11.37
CA ARG A 109 -14.32 -7.19 -11.34
C ARG A 109 -13.04 -6.82 -12.08
N ARG A 110 -13.16 -6.14 -13.23
CA ARG A 110 -12.00 -5.69 -14.01
C ARG A 110 -11.20 -4.63 -13.26
N LEU A 111 -11.86 -3.64 -12.65
CA LEU A 111 -11.22 -2.61 -11.86
C LEU A 111 -10.52 -3.22 -10.63
N ALA A 112 -11.20 -4.10 -9.90
CA ALA A 112 -10.61 -4.82 -8.77
C ALA A 112 -9.34 -5.59 -9.18
N LYS A 113 -9.39 -6.30 -10.33
CA LYS A 113 -8.23 -7.02 -10.87
C LYS A 113 -7.08 -6.09 -11.26
N VAL A 114 -7.37 -4.93 -11.82
CA VAL A 114 -6.33 -3.94 -12.16
C VAL A 114 -5.66 -3.42 -10.89
N VAL A 115 -6.44 -3.09 -9.86
CA VAL A 115 -5.90 -2.64 -8.56
C VAL A 115 -5.04 -3.72 -7.92
N GLN A 116 -5.49 -4.97 -7.95
CA GLN A 116 -4.70 -6.11 -7.48
C GLN A 116 -3.38 -6.26 -8.25
N SER A 117 -3.39 -6.05 -9.57
CA SER A 117 -2.16 -6.11 -10.38
C SER A 117 -1.17 -4.97 -10.11
N THR A 118 -1.61 -3.89 -9.46
CA THR A 118 -0.73 -2.81 -8.98
C THR A 118 -0.14 -3.07 -7.60
N GLY A 119 -0.44 -4.24 -7.02
CA GLY A 119 0.03 -4.69 -5.73
C GLY A 119 -0.75 -4.17 -4.54
N VAL A 120 -2.05 -3.99 -4.74
CA VAL A 120 -3.00 -3.56 -3.71
C VAL A 120 -4.06 -4.64 -3.55
N ARG A 121 -4.10 -5.28 -2.38
CA ARG A 121 -5.11 -6.25 -1.99
C ARG A 121 -6.16 -5.58 -1.11
N LEU A 122 -7.41 -5.63 -1.56
CA LEU A 122 -8.56 -5.18 -0.78
C LEU A 122 -8.98 -6.28 0.18
N ILE A 123 -9.23 -5.93 1.44
CA ILE A 123 -9.74 -6.82 2.47
C ILE A 123 -11.19 -6.39 2.74
N ASP A 124 -12.14 -7.26 2.40
CA ASP A 124 -13.56 -7.06 2.67
C ASP A 124 -14.08 -8.31 3.39
N PRO A 125 -13.95 -8.37 4.72
CA PRO A 125 -14.11 -9.61 5.48
C PRO A 125 -15.57 -9.93 5.81
N GLU A 126 -16.54 -9.38 5.07
CA GLU A 126 -17.97 -9.60 5.30
C GLU A 126 -18.31 -11.11 5.26
N GLY A 127 -18.92 -11.60 6.34
CA GLY A 127 -19.27 -13.00 6.54
C GLY A 127 -18.14 -13.88 7.11
N GLU A 128 -16.92 -13.36 7.28
CA GLU A 128 -15.81 -14.09 7.88
C GLU A 128 -15.86 -14.08 9.42
N ARG A 129 -15.22 -15.05 10.06
CA ARG A 129 -15.12 -15.10 11.52
C ARG A 129 -14.15 -14.02 11.99
N TYR A 130 -14.52 -13.32 13.06
CA TYR A 130 -13.72 -12.20 13.57
C TYR A 130 -12.28 -12.61 13.90
N LEU A 131 -12.08 -13.79 14.49
CA LEU A 131 -10.74 -14.27 14.86
C LEU A 131 -9.79 -14.47 13.67
N ASP A 132 -10.32 -14.79 12.49
CA ASP A 132 -9.50 -15.01 11.29
C ASP A 132 -9.01 -13.68 10.67
N VAL A 133 -9.72 -12.59 10.97
CA VAL A 133 -9.50 -11.26 10.37
C VAL A 133 -9.13 -10.18 11.38
N ALA A 134 -8.95 -10.55 12.65
CA ALA A 134 -8.70 -9.62 13.75
C ALA A 134 -7.46 -8.74 13.50
N ASP A 135 -6.42 -9.30 12.87
CA ASP A 135 -5.17 -8.59 12.56
C ASP A 135 -5.32 -7.52 11.47
N HIS A 136 -6.46 -7.51 10.76
CA HIS A 136 -6.70 -6.65 9.60
C HIS A 136 -7.96 -5.80 9.74
N THR A 137 -8.61 -5.82 10.90
CA THR A 137 -9.92 -5.17 11.12
C THR A 137 -9.91 -4.20 12.31
N ASP A 138 -10.70 -3.14 12.21
CA ASP A 138 -11.03 -2.21 13.28
C ASP A 138 -12.54 -2.29 13.57
N VAL A 139 -12.90 -2.68 14.78
CA VAL A 139 -14.29 -2.98 15.16
C VAL A 139 -14.98 -1.70 15.63
N LYS A 140 -15.97 -1.21 14.87
CA LYS A 140 -16.75 -0.02 15.25
C LYS A 140 -17.96 -0.34 16.13
N GLY A 141 -18.46 -1.57 16.07
CA GLY A 141 -19.55 -2.01 16.93
C GLY A 141 -19.56 -3.52 17.08
N ARG A 142 -19.94 -3.93 18.29
CA ARG A 142 -19.92 -5.31 18.75
C ARG A 142 -21.17 -5.60 19.59
N PRO A 143 -21.83 -6.75 19.40
CA PRO A 143 -22.91 -7.18 20.27
C PRO A 143 -22.35 -7.50 21.66
N GLY A 144 -23.01 -7.00 22.71
CA GLY A 144 -22.58 -7.22 24.09
C GLY A 144 -22.88 -8.64 24.58
N GLY A 145 -22.00 -9.20 25.42
CA GLY A 145 -22.23 -10.47 26.13
C GLY A 145 -21.96 -11.74 25.32
N VAL A 146 -21.25 -11.63 24.21
CA VAL A 146 -20.92 -12.73 23.27
C VAL A 146 -19.41 -12.90 23.23
N ASP A 147 -18.93 -14.15 23.21
CA ASP A 147 -17.51 -14.49 23.10
C ASP A 147 -16.97 -14.15 21.70
N ASP A 148 -15.68 -13.82 21.60
CA ASP A 148 -15.02 -13.45 20.34
C ASP A 148 -15.07 -14.58 19.31
N ALA A 149 -15.11 -15.83 19.79
CA ALA A 149 -15.19 -17.03 18.96
C ALA A 149 -16.51 -17.16 18.18
N ASP A 150 -17.58 -16.54 18.69
CA ASP A 150 -18.92 -16.62 18.09
C ASP A 150 -19.24 -15.37 17.23
N LEU A 151 -18.28 -14.46 17.09
CA LEU A 151 -18.45 -13.24 16.32
C LEU A 151 -18.05 -13.45 14.85
N VAL A 152 -18.93 -12.99 13.97
CA VAL A 152 -18.67 -12.86 12.53
C VAL A 152 -18.74 -11.40 12.13
N VAL A 153 -18.07 -11.05 11.05
CA VAL A 153 -18.21 -9.73 10.44
C VAL A 153 -19.57 -9.69 9.75
N GLY A 154 -20.53 -8.98 10.33
CA GLY A 154 -21.85 -8.82 9.73
C GLY A 154 -21.86 -7.78 8.60
N GLN A 155 -21.12 -6.68 8.79
CA GLN A 155 -21.06 -5.61 7.80
C GLN A 155 -19.68 -4.94 7.78
N THR A 156 -19.12 -4.78 6.59
CA THR A 156 -17.96 -3.92 6.35
C THR A 156 -18.43 -2.49 6.07
N ILE A 157 -17.92 -1.52 6.83
CA ILE A 157 -18.18 -0.08 6.64
C ILE A 157 -17.19 0.50 5.65
N SER A 158 -15.90 0.18 5.83
CA SER A 158 -14.84 0.58 4.93
C SER A 158 -13.86 -0.59 4.72
N PRO A 159 -13.45 -0.85 3.47
CA PRO A 159 -12.58 -1.97 3.17
C PRO A 159 -11.15 -1.71 3.67
N GLY A 160 -10.50 -2.78 4.09
CA GLY A 160 -9.08 -2.76 4.42
C GLY A 160 -8.22 -2.77 3.17
N VAL A 161 -7.00 -2.24 3.30
CA VAL A 161 -6.03 -2.17 2.20
C VAL A 161 -4.70 -2.73 2.67
N LEU A 162 -4.26 -3.79 2.00
CA LEU A 162 -2.99 -4.45 2.20
C LEU A 162 -2.15 -4.30 0.93
N LEU A 163 -0.90 -3.88 1.06
CA LEU A 163 0.03 -3.81 -0.07
C LEU A 163 0.70 -5.18 -0.30
N ASP A 164 1.29 -5.38 -1.46
CA ASP A 164 2.00 -6.62 -1.82
C ASP A 164 3.20 -6.94 -0.94
N ASP A 165 3.78 -5.95 -0.27
CA ASP A 165 4.84 -6.14 0.73
C ASP A 165 4.30 -6.69 2.07
N GLY A 166 2.99 -6.89 2.17
CA GLY A 166 2.29 -7.34 3.38
C GLY A 166 2.03 -6.20 4.37
N GLU A 167 2.30 -4.94 4.01
CA GLU A 167 2.01 -3.82 4.87
C GLU A 167 0.51 -3.48 4.85
N LEU A 168 -0.10 -3.51 6.04
CA LEU A 168 -1.47 -3.06 6.23
C LEU A 168 -1.50 -1.53 6.28
N VAL A 169 -2.04 -0.93 5.22
CA VAL A 169 -2.14 0.52 5.08
C VAL A 169 -3.35 1.07 5.84
N CYS A 170 -4.47 0.36 5.74
CA CYS A 170 -5.71 0.70 6.43
C CYS A 170 -6.39 -0.60 6.87
N PRO A 171 -6.73 -0.76 8.16
CA PRO A 171 -7.59 -1.86 8.60
C PRO A 171 -9.00 -1.67 8.03
N ALA A 172 -9.71 -2.78 7.82
CA ALA A 172 -11.11 -2.76 7.43
C ALA A 172 -11.98 -2.35 8.64
N GLU A 173 -12.85 -1.36 8.50
CA GLU A 173 -13.76 -0.99 9.58
C GLU A 173 -15.02 -1.85 9.50
N VAL A 174 -15.34 -2.56 10.57
CA VAL A 174 -16.39 -3.59 10.57
C VAL A 174 -17.36 -3.46 11.74
N PHE A 175 -18.61 -3.88 11.51
CA PHE A 175 -19.57 -4.22 12.54
C PHE A 175 -19.61 -5.74 12.70
N LEU A 176 -19.46 -6.19 13.93
CA LEU A 176 -19.57 -7.60 14.26
C LEU A 176 -21.03 -7.94 14.56
N GLU A 177 -21.40 -9.16 14.22
CA GLU A 177 -22.66 -9.78 14.57
C GLU A 177 -22.38 -11.14 15.22
N THR A 178 -23.32 -11.61 16.04
CA THR A 178 -23.34 -13.01 16.46
C THR A 178 -23.53 -13.89 15.24
N ALA A 179 -22.71 -14.93 15.07
CA ALA A 179 -22.95 -15.94 14.05
C ALA A 179 -24.39 -16.44 14.19
N ALA A 180 -25.25 -16.10 13.22
CA ALA A 180 -26.58 -16.68 13.16
C ALA A 180 -26.39 -18.18 13.00
N GLU A 181 -26.89 -18.94 13.97
CA GLU A 181 -26.97 -20.39 13.88
C GLU A 181 -27.67 -20.71 12.54
N PRO A 182 -27.05 -21.51 11.64
CA PRO A 182 -27.69 -21.85 10.38
C PRO A 182 -29.07 -22.43 10.69
N PRO A 183 -30.14 -22.04 9.97
CA PRO A 183 -31.48 -22.51 10.29
C PRO A 183 -31.45 -24.04 10.29
N GLU A 184 -31.55 -24.64 11.48
CA GLU A 184 -31.77 -26.06 11.62
C GLU A 184 -32.97 -26.37 10.75
N ALA A 185 -32.75 -27.18 9.71
CA ALA A 185 -33.82 -27.72 8.91
C ALA A 185 -34.85 -28.27 9.89
N ALA A 186 -36.07 -27.70 9.84
CA ALA A 186 -37.21 -28.20 10.57
C ALA A 186 -37.38 -29.68 10.19
N GLY A 187 -36.83 -30.55 11.05
CA GLY A 187 -36.93 -31.98 10.97
C GLY A 187 -38.37 -32.35 11.24
N ASP A 188 -39.10 -32.49 10.13
CA ASP A 188 -40.47 -32.92 10.00
C ASP A 188 -40.69 -34.25 10.75
N SER A 189 -41.15 -34.15 12.01
CA SER A 189 -41.58 -35.31 12.80
C SER A 189 -43.04 -35.61 12.51
N ALA A 190 -43.34 -36.18 11.35
CA ALA A 190 -44.60 -36.88 11.06
C ALA A 190 -44.46 -37.74 9.79
N GLY A 191 -44.27 -39.05 9.95
CA GLY A 191 -44.13 -39.94 8.79
C GLY A 191 -44.01 -41.41 9.16
N GLU A 192 -45.03 -41.93 9.83
CA GLU A 192 -45.27 -43.37 9.98
C GLU A 192 -45.50 -43.99 8.60
N ALA A 193 -44.55 -44.80 8.12
CA ALA A 193 -44.77 -45.69 6.99
C ALA A 193 -44.03 -47.01 7.21
N ALA A 194 -44.84 -48.05 7.28
CA ALA A 194 -44.46 -49.44 7.47
C ALA A 194 -43.60 -49.99 6.31
N GLN A 195 -42.65 -50.84 6.72
CA GLN A 195 -42.20 -52.08 6.08
C GLN A 195 -42.57 -52.32 4.61
N SER A 196 -41.55 -52.45 3.76
CA SER A 196 -41.49 -53.59 2.83
C SER A 196 -40.04 -54.00 2.54
N ASP A 197 -39.84 -55.27 2.85
CA ASP A 197 -38.76 -56.20 2.55
C ASP A 197 -38.50 -56.34 1.03
N ALA A 198 -37.23 -56.35 0.60
CA ALA A 198 -36.73 -57.18 -0.51
C ALA A 198 -35.23 -56.99 -0.81
N ALA A 199 -34.49 -58.08 -0.58
CA ALA A 199 -33.46 -58.65 -1.45
C ALA A 199 -32.06 -57.99 -1.59
N ALA A 200 -31.14 -58.59 -0.83
CA ALA A 200 -29.74 -58.87 -1.11
C ALA A 200 -29.26 -58.83 -2.58
N GLN A 201 -28.11 -58.18 -2.80
CA GLN A 201 -27.01 -58.68 -3.66
C GLN A 201 -25.70 -57.85 -3.47
N GLU A 202 -24.76 -58.39 -2.70
CA GLU A 202 -23.32 -58.42 -3.03
C GLU A 202 -23.05 -59.82 -3.63
N PRO A 203 -22.02 -60.08 -4.47
CA PRO A 203 -20.65 -59.52 -4.50
C PRO A 203 -20.24 -59.13 -5.96
N ALA A 204 -19.03 -58.75 -6.39
CA ALA A 204 -17.65 -59.00 -5.98
C ALA A 204 -16.70 -57.99 -6.71
N PRO A 205 -15.41 -57.92 -6.33
CA PRO A 205 -14.41 -56.97 -6.85
C PRO A 205 -13.47 -57.56 -7.93
N GLN A 206 -12.58 -56.70 -8.47
CA GLN A 206 -11.29 -56.91 -9.19
C GLN A 206 -11.24 -56.49 -10.66
N PRO A 207 -10.04 -56.25 -11.28
CA PRO A 207 -8.73 -55.89 -10.74
C PRO A 207 -8.06 -54.70 -11.48
N ALA A 208 -6.89 -54.31 -10.96
CA ALA A 208 -5.89 -53.43 -11.54
C ALA A 208 -5.25 -53.98 -12.83
N GLU A 209 -4.69 -53.09 -13.66
CA GLU A 209 -3.32 -53.18 -14.21
C GLU A 209 -3.07 -52.05 -15.21
N GLY A 210 -1.90 -51.42 -15.12
CA GLY A 210 -1.50 -50.30 -15.97
C GLY A 210 -0.17 -49.68 -15.55
N GLU A 211 0.85 -50.52 -15.37
CA GLU A 211 2.26 -50.14 -15.30
C GLU A 211 2.68 -49.31 -16.53
N GLY A 212 3.44 -48.25 -16.29
CA GLY A 212 4.08 -47.45 -17.32
C GLY A 212 5.23 -46.64 -16.72
N ALA A 213 6.38 -47.30 -16.58
CA ALA A 213 7.62 -46.76 -16.05
C ALA A 213 8.30 -45.73 -16.96
N ALA A 214 8.83 -44.66 -16.38
CA ALA A 214 10.02 -43.89 -16.80
C ALA A 214 10.29 -42.85 -15.69
N LYS A 215 11.21 -43.04 -14.73
CA LYS A 215 12.68 -43.02 -14.81
C LYS A 215 13.23 -41.75 -15.48
N ALA A 216 13.51 -40.72 -14.69
CA ALA A 216 14.72 -39.86 -14.76
C ALA A 216 14.64 -38.71 -13.73
N GLU A 217 15.33 -38.87 -12.60
CA GLU A 217 16.06 -37.76 -11.94
C GLU A 217 17.49 -37.77 -12.50
N PRO A 218 18.36 -36.83 -12.12
CA PRO A 218 18.27 -35.37 -12.10
C PRO A 218 19.39 -34.79 -13.01
N ASP A 219 19.36 -33.50 -13.37
CA ASP A 219 20.62 -32.86 -13.76
C ASP A 219 20.67 -31.37 -13.41
N GLU A 220 21.87 -31.00 -13.02
CA GLU A 220 22.32 -29.77 -12.39
C GLU A 220 22.41 -28.63 -13.39
N THR A 221 21.97 -27.43 -13.02
CA THR A 221 22.56 -26.19 -13.57
C THR A 221 22.42 -25.05 -12.56
N GLU A 222 23.08 -25.22 -11.42
CA GLU A 222 23.82 -24.10 -10.81
C GLU A 222 25.00 -23.74 -11.73
N GLU A 223 25.53 -22.52 -11.62
CA GLU A 223 26.63 -21.93 -12.41
C GLU A 223 26.31 -21.38 -13.82
N ARG A 224 25.73 -20.18 -13.83
CA ARG A 224 26.32 -19.04 -14.58
C ARG A 224 25.99 -17.76 -13.81
N ALA A 225 26.85 -17.38 -12.87
CA ALA A 225 27.85 -16.34 -13.10
C ALA A 225 27.18 -15.08 -13.70
N ALA A 226 26.81 -14.09 -12.89
CA ALA A 226 27.77 -13.15 -12.31
C ALA A 226 28.76 -12.61 -13.35
N ASP A 227 28.26 -12.09 -14.47
CA ASP A 227 28.98 -11.12 -15.30
C ASP A 227 27.99 -10.42 -16.23
N MET A 228 27.49 -9.25 -15.82
CA MET A 228 27.05 -8.13 -16.66
C MET A 228 26.64 -6.96 -15.75
N ALA A 229 27.57 -6.60 -14.85
CA ALA A 229 27.54 -5.37 -14.07
C ALA A 229 28.72 -4.48 -14.49
N ALA A 230 28.81 -4.16 -15.79
CA ALA A 230 29.68 -3.11 -16.31
C ALA A 230 29.47 -2.93 -17.82
N GLU A 231 28.40 -2.27 -18.26
CA GLU A 231 28.49 -1.55 -19.53
C GLU A 231 27.46 -0.43 -19.66
N SER A 232 27.97 0.72 -20.10
CA SER A 232 27.22 1.80 -20.73
C SER A 232 26.46 2.76 -19.81
N ALA A 233 27.26 3.51 -19.05
CA ALA A 233 27.07 4.95 -19.00
C ALA A 233 27.14 5.52 -20.44
N GLN A 234 25.99 5.82 -21.03
CA GLN A 234 25.92 6.70 -22.21
C GLN A 234 25.14 7.96 -21.84
N VAL A 235 25.93 9.00 -21.65
CA VAL A 235 25.53 10.41 -21.67
C VAL A 235 25.13 10.76 -23.11
N PRO A 236 23.91 11.22 -23.40
CA PRO A 236 23.69 12.02 -24.60
C PRO A 236 24.08 13.46 -24.32
N ALA A 237 25.03 13.89 -25.14
CA ALA A 237 25.60 15.21 -25.22
C ALA A 237 24.55 16.31 -25.39
N GLN A 238 24.87 17.43 -24.77
CA GLN A 238 24.35 18.74 -25.10
C GLN A 238 24.57 19.03 -26.59
N THR A 239 23.51 19.29 -27.33
CA THR A 239 23.58 20.09 -28.56
C THR A 239 23.07 21.49 -28.21
N ALA A 240 24.02 22.38 -27.92
CA ALA A 240 23.84 23.79 -28.08
C ALA A 240 23.75 24.10 -29.58
N THR A 241 22.66 24.72 -30.00
CA THR A 241 22.58 25.47 -31.25
C THR A 241 22.42 26.94 -30.88
N GLU A 242 23.56 27.65 -30.89
CA GLU A 242 23.62 29.04 -31.35
C GLU A 242 23.13 29.07 -32.80
N GLU A 243 22.18 29.93 -33.15
CA GLU A 243 22.25 30.60 -34.45
C GLU A 243 21.48 31.94 -34.46
N LYS A 244 22.29 33.01 -34.51
CA LYS A 244 22.17 34.25 -35.30
C LYS A 244 21.11 35.30 -34.97
N ASP A 245 21.63 36.42 -34.49
CA ASP A 245 21.54 37.73 -35.14
C ASP A 245 21.08 37.67 -36.62
N ASP A 246 19.98 38.33 -36.96
CA ASP A 246 20.11 39.48 -37.86
C ASP A 246 18.87 40.37 -37.85
N THR A 247 19.14 41.65 -38.07
CA THR A 247 18.25 42.82 -38.00
C THR A 247 17.57 43.02 -39.38
N PRO A 248 16.60 43.93 -39.58
CA PRO A 248 16.79 45.39 -39.46
C PRO A 248 15.74 46.14 -38.61
#